data_AF-A0A8S3QEW7-F1
#
_entry.id   AF-A0A8S3QEW7-F1
#
_cell.length_a   1.000
_cell.length_b   1.000
_cell.length_c   1.000
_cell.angle_alpha   90.00
_cell.angle_beta   90.00
_cell.angle_gamma   90.00
#
_symmetry.space_group_name_H-M   'P 1'
#
loop_
_entity.id
_entity.type
_entity.pdbx_description
1 polymer ?
#
loop_
_entity_poly.entity_id
_entity_poly.type
_entity_poly.pdbx_seq_one_letter_code
_entity_poly.pdbx_strand_id
1 'polypeptide(L)'
;MNKRNPQKSVRYSESLKKREHLGFKETSFLYAVSSAGLVHSISRGCSTGRLDRCTCDESKNLQNEEAWRWGGCGDNIKFGLKFTRRFLKRAKRNGKDVLARVNRHNSHLGGGGRRRGYHSVIGGGGRRRGYHSVIGGGGRRRGYHSVIGGGGRRRGYHSVIGGGGDGEVVKNHVETKCKCHGVSGSCTVQTCWRQLSPFNIIGEILKNKYENSQQVEIDNNHANRKTAHKRRSTKMSVVANKMPPRRMEMIHIDSSPSFCRQSRYSEGTKARECIKDRNCNSICCGRGYNVQTKTVSRPCKCEVVWCCQFRCQQCLIDEEIHSCK
;
A
#
# COMPACT_ATOMS: atom_id res chain seq x y z
N MET A 1 41.21 20.28 -38.83
CA MET A 1 40.53 18.97 -38.66
C MET A 1 40.15 18.83 -37.19
N ASN A 2 38.87 19.03 -36.82
CA ASN A 2 37.86 17.98 -36.61
C ASN A 2 38.30 16.93 -35.58
N LYS A 3 37.66 16.64 -34.43
CA LYS A 3 36.38 17.05 -33.81
C LYS A 3 36.55 16.85 -32.29
N ARG A 4 36.32 17.88 -31.45
CA ARG A 4 35.94 17.65 -30.04
C ARG A 4 34.44 17.43 -30.02
N ASN A 5 34.02 16.23 -29.68
CA ASN A 5 32.62 15.84 -29.52
C ASN A 5 32.16 16.33 -28.13
N PRO A 6 31.28 17.35 -28.00
CA PRO A 6 30.74 17.69 -26.71
C PRO A 6 29.59 16.72 -26.44
N GLN A 7 29.84 15.72 -25.59
CA GLN A 7 28.75 15.05 -24.87
C GLN A 7 27.99 16.15 -24.13
N LYS A 8 26.84 16.54 -24.68
CA LYS A 8 25.84 17.35 -24.00
C LYS A 8 25.47 16.59 -22.72
N SER A 9 26.05 17.02 -21.60
CA SER A 9 25.54 16.65 -20.29
C SER A 9 24.10 17.14 -20.27
N VAL A 10 23.17 16.19 -20.28
CA VAL A 10 21.75 16.48 -20.04
C VAL A 10 21.70 17.06 -18.64
N ARG A 11 21.72 18.40 -18.54
CA ARG A 11 21.34 19.11 -17.32
C ARG A 11 19.89 18.70 -17.06
N TYR A 12 19.70 17.66 -16.26
CA TYR A 12 18.39 17.36 -15.67
C TYR A 12 17.96 18.62 -14.94
N SER A 13 17.03 19.32 -15.55
CA SER A 13 16.61 20.65 -15.15
C SER A 13 16.18 20.63 -13.69
N GLU A 14 16.68 21.62 -12.97
CA GLU A 14 16.40 21.93 -11.56
C GLU A 14 14.89 22.20 -11.28
N SER A 15 14.05 22.09 -12.31
CA SER A 15 12.59 22.24 -12.29
C SER A 15 11.82 21.09 -11.64
N LEU A 16 12.40 19.89 -11.47
CA LEU A 16 11.74 18.79 -10.76
C LEU A 16 11.71 18.97 -9.24
N LYS A 17 12.52 19.87 -8.67
CA LYS A 17 12.60 20.10 -7.21
C LYS A 17 11.46 20.97 -6.64
N LYS A 18 10.56 21.48 -7.48
CA LYS A 18 9.42 22.33 -7.05
C LYS A 18 8.05 21.80 -7.52
N ARG A 19 7.91 20.48 -7.69
CA ARG A 19 6.59 19.86 -7.48
C ARG A 19 6.32 19.90 -5.99
N GLU A 20 5.76 21.03 -5.54
CA GLU A 20 5.07 21.13 -4.26
C GLU A 20 4.07 19.97 -4.26
N HIS A 21 4.43 18.87 -3.61
CA HIS A 21 3.53 17.73 -3.45
C HIS A 21 2.48 18.15 -2.43
N LEU A 22 1.52 18.96 -2.87
CA LEU A 22 0.33 19.27 -2.10
C LEU A 22 -0.35 17.98 -1.68
N GLY A 23 -1.10 18.07 -0.57
CA GLY A 23 -1.69 16.92 0.08
C GLY A 23 -2.92 16.41 -0.65
N PHE A 24 -2.84 16.18 -1.97
CA PHE A 24 -3.91 15.62 -2.78
C PHE A 24 -4.08 14.11 -2.55
N LYS A 25 -5.27 13.57 -2.88
CA LYS A 25 -5.53 12.12 -2.78
C LYS A 25 -4.59 11.28 -3.66
N GLU A 26 -4.14 11.80 -4.80
CA GLU A 26 -3.21 11.12 -5.71
C GLU A 26 -1.83 10.96 -5.06
N THR A 27 -1.36 12.00 -4.37
CA THR A 27 -0.13 11.96 -3.56
C THR A 27 -0.27 10.91 -2.46
N SER A 28 -1.41 10.89 -1.76
CA SER A 28 -1.69 9.90 -0.72
C SER A 28 -1.65 8.46 -1.23
N PHE A 29 -2.26 8.19 -2.38
CA PHE A 29 -2.19 6.90 -3.05
C PHE A 29 -0.76 6.53 -3.42
N LEU A 30 0.02 7.46 -3.98
CA LEU A 30 1.43 7.25 -4.34
C LEU A 30 2.27 6.79 -3.13
N TYR A 31 2.13 7.43 -1.97
CA TYR A 31 2.83 7.01 -0.75
C TYR A 31 2.42 5.61 -0.28
N ALA A 32 1.12 5.29 -0.36
CA ALA A 32 0.60 3.99 0.06
C ALA A 32 1.07 2.86 -0.87
N VAL A 33 0.90 3.01 -2.19
CA VAL A 33 1.30 1.99 -3.18
C VAL A 33 2.81 1.81 -3.23
N SER A 34 3.59 2.88 -3.11
CA SER A 34 5.06 2.78 -3.07
C SER A 34 5.53 2.04 -1.82
N SER A 35 4.94 2.34 -0.66
CA SER A 35 5.25 1.62 0.58
C SER A 35 4.88 0.15 0.49
N ALA A 36 3.70 -0.15 -0.09
CA ALA A 36 3.25 -1.51 -0.31
C ALA A 36 4.15 -2.29 -1.27
N GLY A 37 4.57 -1.66 -2.37
CA GLY A 37 5.49 -2.23 -3.35
C GLY A 37 6.85 -2.56 -2.75
N LEU A 38 7.38 -1.70 -1.87
CA LEU A 38 8.62 -1.98 -1.14
C LEU A 38 8.47 -3.18 -0.20
N VAL A 39 7.38 -3.26 0.56
CA VAL A 39 7.14 -4.42 1.44
C VAL A 39 6.99 -5.70 0.61
N HIS A 40 6.22 -5.65 -0.49
CA HIS A 40 5.96 -6.80 -1.35
C HIS A 40 7.22 -7.35 -2.01
N SER A 41 7.95 -6.47 -2.72
CA SER A 41 9.19 -6.82 -3.42
C SER A 41 10.27 -7.36 -2.49
N ILE A 42 10.48 -6.73 -1.33
CA ILE A 42 11.50 -7.18 -0.37
C ILE A 42 11.10 -8.53 0.26
N SER A 43 9.83 -8.70 0.63
CA SER A 43 9.37 -9.96 1.25
C SER A 43 9.50 -11.14 0.28
N ARG A 44 9.16 -10.93 -1.00
CA ARG A 44 9.36 -11.92 -2.06
C ARG A 44 10.83 -12.10 -2.44
N GLY A 45 11.63 -11.04 -2.38
CA GLY A 45 13.07 -11.13 -2.60
C GLY A 45 13.73 -12.11 -1.63
N CYS A 46 13.31 -12.10 -0.36
CA CYS A 46 13.79 -13.04 0.65
C CYS A 46 13.35 -14.49 0.39
N SER A 47 12.08 -14.73 0.05
CA SER A 47 11.58 -16.10 -0.19
C SER A 47 12.08 -16.69 -1.51
N THR A 48 12.42 -15.85 -2.49
CA THR A 48 12.98 -16.30 -3.78
C THR A 48 14.51 -16.41 -3.77
N GLY A 49 15.17 -16.13 -2.65
CA GLY A 49 16.63 -16.16 -2.55
C GLY A 49 17.35 -15.06 -3.34
N ARG A 50 16.65 -14.02 -3.80
CA ARG A 50 17.25 -12.87 -4.51
C ARG A 50 17.94 -11.87 -3.57
N LEU A 51 17.71 -11.97 -2.27
CA LEU A 51 18.26 -11.08 -1.26
C LEU A 51 19.02 -11.88 -0.21
N ASP A 52 20.34 -11.70 -0.14
CA ASP A 52 21.22 -12.51 0.70
C ASP A 52 21.09 -12.25 2.21
N ARG A 53 20.54 -11.08 2.59
CA ARG A 53 20.46 -10.64 4.00
C ARG A 53 19.14 -10.99 4.68
N CYS A 54 18.36 -11.89 4.11
CA CYS A 54 17.14 -12.40 4.68
C CYS A 54 16.81 -13.80 4.15
N THR A 55 16.01 -14.54 4.92
CA THR A 55 15.52 -15.87 4.57
C THR A 55 14.00 -15.84 4.43
N CYS A 56 13.37 -16.95 4.00
CA CYS A 56 11.91 -17.06 4.04
C CYS A 56 11.33 -17.05 5.46
N ASP A 57 10.02 -16.83 5.53
CA ASP A 57 9.24 -17.06 6.75
C ASP A 57 8.85 -18.54 6.84
N GLU A 58 9.48 -19.26 7.77
CA GLU A 58 9.17 -20.67 8.09
C GLU A 58 8.09 -20.80 9.18
N SER A 59 7.46 -19.68 9.59
CA SER A 59 6.44 -19.75 10.63
C SER A 59 5.22 -20.57 10.20
N LYS A 60 4.92 -21.60 10.98
CA LYS A 60 3.72 -22.44 10.84
C LYS A 60 2.51 -21.68 11.36
N ASN A 61 1.39 -21.76 10.65
CA ASN A 61 0.11 -21.37 11.22
C ASN A 61 -0.55 -22.63 11.79
N LEU A 62 -0.70 -22.71 13.12
CA LEU A 62 -1.25 -23.90 13.81
C LEU A 62 -2.73 -24.16 13.46
N GLN A 63 -3.35 -23.27 12.68
CA GLN A 63 -4.69 -23.47 12.16
C GLN A 63 -4.65 -24.43 10.96
N ASN A 64 -5.46 -25.50 11.02
CA ASN A 64 -5.62 -26.54 10.00
C ASN A 64 -4.42 -27.50 9.83
N GLU A 65 -3.70 -27.82 10.91
CA GLU A 65 -2.59 -28.80 10.87
C GLU A 65 -3.00 -30.19 10.36
N GLU A 66 -4.25 -30.57 10.56
CA GLU A 66 -4.80 -31.86 10.12
C GLU A 66 -5.04 -31.93 8.61
N ALA A 67 -5.16 -30.80 7.90
CA ALA A 67 -5.54 -30.74 6.49
C ALA A 67 -4.35 -30.66 5.51
N TRP A 68 -3.18 -30.22 5.98
CA TRP A 68 -1.96 -30.14 5.16
C TRP A 68 -0.70 -29.97 6.02
N ARG A 69 0.46 -30.31 5.44
CA ARG A 69 1.75 -30.06 6.08
C ARG A 69 2.24 -28.64 5.80
N TRP A 70 2.67 -27.92 6.83
CA TRP A 70 3.36 -26.65 6.65
C TRP A 70 4.80 -26.89 6.21
N GLY A 71 5.22 -26.22 5.13
CA GLY A 71 6.57 -26.32 4.57
C GLY A 71 6.76 -25.41 3.37
N GLY A 72 7.93 -25.47 2.73
CA GLY A 72 8.27 -24.55 1.64
C GLY A 72 8.74 -23.17 2.14
N CYS A 73 8.95 -22.25 1.20
CA CYS A 73 9.61 -20.96 1.48
C CYS A 73 8.60 -19.81 1.39
N GLY A 74 8.03 -19.42 2.53
CA GLY A 74 7.04 -18.35 2.63
C GLY A 74 7.64 -16.94 2.53
N ASP A 75 6.83 -15.97 2.08
CA ASP A 75 7.26 -14.57 1.96
C ASP A 75 7.58 -13.97 3.33
N ASN A 76 8.77 -13.35 3.48
CA ASN A 76 9.21 -12.80 4.77
C ASN A 76 8.68 -11.38 5.03
N ILE A 77 7.37 -11.30 5.30
CA ILE A 77 6.63 -10.04 5.49
C ILE A 77 7.15 -9.26 6.70
N LYS A 78 7.55 -9.96 7.76
CA LYS A 78 8.13 -9.33 8.97
C LYS A 78 9.41 -8.57 8.62
N PHE A 79 10.28 -9.19 7.81
CA PHE A 79 11.49 -8.55 7.32
C PHE A 79 11.16 -7.40 6.37
N GLY A 80 10.30 -7.61 5.37
CA GLY A 80 9.88 -6.57 4.42
C GLY A 80 9.33 -5.31 5.10
N LEU A 81 8.42 -5.48 6.07
CA LEU A 81 7.91 -4.38 6.88
C LEU A 81 9.02 -3.68 7.68
N LYS A 82 9.93 -4.43 8.32
CA LYS A 82 11.03 -3.86 9.10
C LYS A 82 12.00 -3.07 8.22
N PHE A 83 12.31 -3.59 7.04
CA PHE A 83 13.16 -2.94 6.05
C PHE A 83 12.51 -1.65 5.56
N THR A 84 11.28 -1.71 5.03
CA THR A 84 10.58 -0.55 4.48
C THR A 84 10.40 0.57 5.51
N ARG A 85 10.08 0.22 6.77
CA ARG A 85 10.00 1.20 7.87
C ARG A 85 11.31 1.92 8.12
N ARG A 86 12.45 1.24 8.05
CA ARG A 86 13.79 1.84 8.22
C ARG A 86 14.16 2.70 7.01
N PHE A 87 13.91 2.19 5.81
CA PHE A 87 14.16 2.88 4.55
C PHE A 87 13.41 4.21 4.48
N LEU A 88 12.08 4.19 4.68
CA LEU A 88 11.25 5.38 4.65
C LEU A 88 11.50 6.32 5.85
N LYS A 89 12.03 5.83 6.98
CA LYS A 89 12.43 6.69 8.10
C LYS A 89 13.65 7.54 7.73
N ARG A 90 14.62 7.01 6.98
CA ARG A 90 15.82 7.74 6.55
C ARG A 90 15.49 8.78 5.47
N ALA A 91 14.50 8.50 4.62
CA ALA A 91 14.01 9.44 3.61
C ALA A 91 13.14 10.59 4.18
N LYS A 92 12.54 10.42 5.36
CA LYS A 92 11.70 11.45 6.00
C LYS A 92 12.57 12.50 6.66
N ARG A 93 12.73 13.67 6.02
CA ARG A 93 13.17 14.91 6.70
C ARG A 93 12.25 15.15 7.91
N ASN A 94 12.80 15.63 9.03
CA ASN A 94 12.07 15.88 10.28
C ASN A 94 11.09 17.07 10.19
N GLY A 95 10.26 17.14 9.15
CA GLY A 95 9.14 18.05 9.09
C GLY A 95 8.11 17.65 10.14
N LYS A 96 7.81 18.56 11.07
CA LYS A 96 6.64 18.49 11.95
C LYS A 96 5.35 18.92 11.23
N ASP A 97 5.44 19.14 9.93
CA ASP A 97 4.39 19.66 9.07
C ASP A 97 3.22 18.66 8.88
N VAL A 98 2.04 19.20 8.63
CA VAL A 98 0.76 18.50 8.41
C VAL A 98 0.93 17.45 7.32
N LEU A 99 1.52 17.87 6.20
CA LEU A 99 1.78 17.04 5.04
C LEU A 99 2.66 15.83 5.39
N ALA A 100 3.71 16.04 6.19
CA ALA A 100 4.58 14.95 6.64
C ALA A 100 3.85 13.94 7.55
N ARG A 101 2.80 14.36 8.26
CA ARG A 101 1.95 13.47 9.07
C ARG A 101 1.00 12.68 8.19
N VAL A 102 0.34 13.31 7.22
CA VAL A 102 -0.53 12.67 6.23
C VAL A 102 0.23 11.65 5.40
N ASN A 103 1.37 12.03 4.82
CA ASN A 103 2.21 11.13 4.05
C ASN A 103 2.69 9.93 4.87
N ARG A 104 2.94 10.12 6.17
CA ARG A 104 3.31 9.03 7.10
C ARG A 104 2.15 8.09 7.38
N HIS A 105 0.93 8.60 7.52
CA HIS A 105 -0.29 7.80 7.67
C HIS A 105 -0.51 6.93 6.43
N ASN A 106 -0.48 7.52 5.24
CA ASN A 106 -0.68 6.77 4.00
C ASN A 106 0.46 5.79 3.71
N SER A 107 1.71 6.14 4.07
CA SER A 107 2.81 5.15 4.05
C SER A 107 2.53 3.98 5.00
N HIS A 108 1.94 4.23 6.17
CA HIS A 108 1.60 3.19 7.14
C HIS A 108 0.53 2.25 6.60
N LEU A 109 -0.49 2.80 5.94
CA LEU A 109 -1.52 2.03 5.26
C LEU A 109 -0.90 1.01 4.28
N GLY A 110 0.19 1.36 3.59
CA GLY A 110 0.96 0.45 2.74
C GLY A 110 1.99 -0.43 3.45
N GLY A 111 2.13 -0.39 4.78
CA GLY A 111 3.12 -1.17 5.55
C GLY A 111 4.44 -0.46 5.87
N GLY A 112 4.59 0.81 5.49
CA GLY A 112 5.77 1.64 5.74
C GLY A 112 5.78 2.40 7.08
N GLY A 113 4.81 2.15 7.96
CA GLY A 113 4.60 2.94 9.17
C GLY A 113 5.22 2.33 10.41
N ARG A 114 5.55 3.16 11.42
CA ARG A 114 6.13 2.67 12.67
C ARG A 114 5.09 1.83 13.41
N ARG A 115 5.48 0.67 13.94
CA ARG A 115 4.72 0.02 15.02
C ARG A 115 4.56 1.06 16.14
N ARG A 116 3.33 1.49 16.42
CA ARG A 116 3.03 1.93 17.79
C ARG A 116 3.11 0.65 18.60
N GLY A 117 4.10 0.54 19.48
CA GLY A 117 4.05 -0.48 20.51
C GLY A 117 2.70 -0.32 21.20
N TYR A 118 1.84 -1.33 21.10
CA TYR A 118 0.71 -1.44 22.00
C TYR A 118 1.34 -1.70 23.37
N HIS A 119 1.51 -0.66 24.18
CA HIS A 119 1.55 -0.88 25.62
C HIS A 119 0.10 -1.16 26.00
N SER A 120 -0.20 -2.40 26.36
CA SER A 120 -1.33 -2.66 27.23
C SER A 120 -1.13 -1.75 28.45
N VAL A 121 -2.06 -0.83 28.69
CA VAL A 121 -2.08 -0.12 29.97
C VAL A 121 -2.56 -1.16 30.96
N ILE A 122 -1.62 -1.92 31.54
CA ILE A 122 -1.91 -2.66 32.76
C ILE A 122 -2.08 -1.59 33.83
N GLY A 123 -3.29 -1.44 34.33
CA GLY A 123 -3.58 -0.61 35.50
C GLY A 123 -2.85 -1.22 36.70
N GLY A 124 -1.63 -0.75 36.93
CA GLY A 124 -0.78 -1.17 38.02
C GLY A 124 0.57 -0.49 37.86
N GLY A 125 0.95 0.35 38.82
CA GLY A 125 2.26 0.98 38.85
C GLY A 125 3.36 -0.07 38.81
N GLY A 126 4.07 -0.16 37.69
CA GLY A 126 5.17 -1.09 37.52
C GLY A 126 6.22 -0.51 36.57
N ARG A 127 7.48 -0.45 37.04
CA ARG A 127 8.63 0.02 36.26
C ARG A 127 8.86 -0.90 35.06
N ARG A 128 9.10 -0.28 33.90
CA ARG A 128 9.31 -0.96 32.61
C ARG A 128 10.59 -1.80 32.62
N ARG A 129 10.48 -3.09 32.29
CA ARG A 129 11.49 -3.83 31.52
C ARG A 129 10.77 -4.65 30.45
N GLY A 130 11.25 -4.52 29.22
CA GLY A 130 10.54 -4.98 28.03
C GLY A 130 10.51 -6.49 27.92
N TYR A 131 9.32 -7.03 27.68
CA TYR A 131 9.11 -8.32 27.02
C TYR A 131 7.86 -8.24 26.15
N HIS A 132 7.95 -8.90 24.98
CA HIS A 132 6.85 -9.13 24.06
C HIS A 132 6.08 -10.36 24.54
N SER A 133 4.81 -10.21 24.94
CA SER A 133 3.91 -11.36 25.10
C SER A 133 3.29 -11.67 23.75
N VAL A 134 3.67 -12.81 23.17
CA VAL A 134 2.90 -13.49 22.13
C VAL A 134 1.79 -14.24 22.86
N ILE A 135 0.52 -13.98 22.51
CA ILE A 135 -0.55 -14.92 22.83
C ILE A 135 -1.09 -15.40 21.48
N GLY A 136 -0.68 -16.61 21.12
CA GLY A 136 -1.32 -17.36 20.06
C GLY A 136 -2.56 -18.06 20.61
N GLY A 137 -3.60 -18.15 19.76
CA GLY A 137 -4.59 -19.23 19.74
C GLY A 137 -5.55 -19.42 20.92
N GLY A 138 -6.79 -19.78 20.60
CA GLY A 138 -7.67 -20.52 21.50
C GLY A 138 -8.77 -19.69 22.16
N GLY A 139 -9.95 -19.67 21.55
CA GLY A 139 -11.16 -19.36 22.30
C GLY A 139 -11.50 -20.49 23.28
N ARG A 140 -11.85 -20.13 24.51
CA ARG A 140 -12.85 -20.84 25.32
C ARG A 140 -13.69 -19.79 26.03
N ARG A 141 -15.00 -19.78 25.74
CA ARG A 141 -15.98 -19.10 26.60
C ARG A 141 -15.97 -19.83 27.95
N ARG A 142 -15.52 -19.16 29.01
CA ARG A 142 -16.03 -19.36 30.36
C ARG A 142 -16.17 -17.98 30.98
N GLY A 143 -17.38 -17.72 31.50
CA GLY A 143 -17.76 -16.43 32.02
C GLY A 143 -16.81 -15.98 33.12
N TYR A 144 -16.46 -14.70 33.07
CA TYR A 144 -15.93 -14.00 34.23
C TYR A 144 -16.75 -12.74 34.40
N HIS A 145 -17.59 -12.77 35.44
CA HIS A 145 -18.16 -11.59 36.05
C HIS A 145 -17.02 -10.63 36.41
N SER A 146 -17.13 -9.36 36.01
CA SER A 146 -16.27 -8.31 36.55
C SER A 146 -16.96 -7.70 37.76
N VAL A 147 -16.30 -7.81 38.91
CA VAL A 147 -16.70 -7.19 40.17
C VAL A 147 -16.81 -5.68 39.98
N ILE A 148 -17.98 -5.13 40.35
CA ILE A 148 -18.23 -3.71 40.47
C ILE A 148 -17.53 -3.23 41.75
N GLY A 149 -16.61 -2.28 41.59
CA GLY A 149 -16.04 -1.50 42.68
C GLY A 149 -16.07 -0.01 42.33
N GLY A 150 -17.13 0.67 42.75
CA GLY A 150 -17.13 2.12 43.05
C GLY A 150 -17.20 3.14 41.91
N GLY A 151 -18.40 3.76 41.76
CA GLY A 151 -18.58 5.22 41.56
C GLY A 151 -18.08 5.89 40.27
N GLY A 152 -18.95 6.04 39.28
CA GLY A 152 -18.73 6.99 38.17
C GLY A 152 -19.89 7.09 37.18
N ARG A 153 -20.51 8.27 37.06
CA ARG A 153 -21.58 8.55 36.08
C ARG A 153 -21.01 8.90 34.70
N ARG A 154 -21.49 8.11 33.72
CA ARG A 154 -21.87 8.45 32.33
C ARG A 154 -20.85 8.48 31.18
N ARG A 155 -21.43 8.02 30.05
CA ARG A 155 -21.28 8.39 28.63
C ARG A 155 -20.08 7.82 27.88
N GLY A 156 -20.39 6.86 27.00
CA GLY A 156 -19.58 6.58 25.82
C GLY A 156 -19.59 5.11 25.47
N TYR A 157 -20.30 4.75 24.40
CA TYR A 157 -20.26 3.46 23.75
C TYR A 157 -18.80 3.03 23.52
N HIS A 158 -18.43 1.85 24.02
CA HIS A 158 -17.27 1.13 23.52
C HIS A 158 -17.77 -0.16 22.89
N SER A 159 -18.02 -0.10 21.59
CA SER A 159 -18.08 -1.29 20.75
C SER A 159 -16.73 -1.98 20.87
N VAL A 160 -16.70 -3.17 21.48
CA VAL A 160 -15.58 -4.09 21.33
C VAL A 160 -15.62 -4.60 19.89
N ILE A 161 -15.03 -3.83 18.98
CA ILE A 161 -14.78 -4.32 17.62
C ILE A 161 -13.55 -5.23 17.72
N GLY A 162 -13.80 -6.53 17.90
CA GLY A 162 -12.85 -7.58 17.62
C GLY A 162 -12.43 -7.47 16.15
N GLY A 163 -11.32 -6.78 15.91
CA GLY A 163 -10.83 -6.45 14.58
C GLY A 163 -9.51 -5.68 14.67
N GLY A 164 -8.64 -6.08 15.58
CA GLY A 164 -7.29 -5.53 15.75
C GLY A 164 -6.35 -5.96 14.63
N GLY A 165 -6.73 -5.76 13.37
CA GLY A 165 -5.79 -5.84 12.25
C GLY A 165 -4.79 -4.69 12.38
N ASP A 166 -3.50 -4.98 12.23
CA ASP A 166 -2.51 -3.92 12.02
C ASP A 166 -2.97 -3.09 10.81
N GLY A 167 -2.85 -1.76 10.89
CA GLY A 167 -3.35 -0.81 9.88
C GLY A 167 -2.60 -0.83 8.55
N GLU A 168 -2.22 -2.01 8.06
CA GLU A 168 -1.31 -2.23 6.94
C GLU A 168 -1.95 -3.21 5.93
N VAL A 169 -2.21 -2.74 4.70
CA VAL A 169 -2.88 -3.51 3.64
C VAL A 169 -2.09 -4.77 3.29
N VAL A 170 -0.77 -4.66 3.11
CA VAL A 170 0.09 -5.79 2.71
C VAL A 170 0.10 -6.90 3.76
N LYS A 171 0.10 -6.56 5.05
CA LYS A 171 0.12 -7.55 6.13
C LYS A 171 -1.21 -8.32 6.23
N ASN A 172 -2.32 -7.66 5.89
CA ASN A 172 -3.65 -8.24 6.01
C ASN A 172 -4.05 -9.10 4.80
N HIS A 173 -3.28 -9.06 3.70
CA HIS A 173 -3.54 -9.82 2.47
C HIS A 173 -2.42 -10.83 2.23
N VAL A 174 -2.47 -11.89 3.04
CA VAL A 174 -1.56 -13.03 2.99
C VAL A 174 -2.42 -14.27 2.85
N GLU A 175 -2.12 -15.08 1.86
CA GLU A 175 -2.83 -16.30 1.56
C GLU A 175 -1.96 -17.50 1.91
N THR A 176 -2.62 -18.59 2.31
CA THR A 176 -1.98 -19.91 2.35
C THR A 176 -1.97 -20.44 0.91
N LYS A 177 -0.78 -20.66 0.36
CA LYS A 177 -0.60 -21.32 -0.95
C LYS A 177 -0.09 -22.73 -0.72
N CYS A 178 -0.64 -23.67 -1.47
CA CYS A 178 -0.37 -25.09 -1.33
C CYS A 178 0.11 -25.68 -2.66
N LYS A 179 0.98 -26.68 -2.58
CA LYS A 179 1.38 -27.53 -3.71
C LYS A 179 1.06 -28.98 -3.38
N CYS A 180 0.45 -29.66 -4.34
CA CYS A 180 0.07 -31.07 -4.24
C CYS A 180 1.20 -31.97 -4.74
N HIS A 181 1.43 -33.08 -4.04
CA HIS A 181 2.54 -34.00 -4.25
C HIS A 181 2.11 -35.48 -4.14
N GLY A 182 0.82 -35.78 -4.24
CA GLY A 182 0.32 -37.15 -4.29
C GLY A 182 0.58 -37.84 -5.64
N VAL A 183 0.34 -39.16 -5.68
CA VAL A 183 0.48 -39.98 -6.90
C VAL A 183 -0.29 -39.33 -8.06
N SER A 184 0.35 -39.25 -9.22
CA SER A 184 -0.19 -38.62 -10.44
C SER A 184 -0.65 -37.16 -10.28
N GLY A 185 -0.07 -36.41 -9.32
CA GLY A 185 -0.42 -35.01 -9.07
C GLY A 185 -1.65 -34.81 -8.17
N SER A 186 -2.14 -35.87 -7.51
CA SER A 186 -3.23 -35.76 -6.54
C SER A 186 -2.87 -34.91 -5.32
N CYS A 187 -3.87 -34.31 -4.67
CA CYS A 187 -3.71 -33.47 -3.48
C CYS A 187 -3.88 -34.23 -2.14
N THR A 188 -3.77 -35.56 -2.16
CA THR A 188 -3.81 -36.40 -0.95
C THR A 188 -2.71 -36.02 0.04
N VAL A 189 -1.54 -35.63 -0.48
CA VAL A 189 -0.47 -34.97 0.27
C VAL A 189 -0.22 -33.62 -0.36
N GLN A 190 -0.26 -32.57 0.45
CA GLN A 190 0.04 -31.21 0.02
C GLN A 190 0.90 -30.49 1.06
N THR A 191 1.78 -29.62 0.57
CA THR A 191 2.63 -28.75 1.39
C THR A 191 2.23 -27.30 1.17
N CYS A 192 2.03 -26.55 2.24
CA CYS A 192 1.59 -25.16 2.17
C CYS A 192 2.54 -24.18 2.87
N TRP A 193 2.64 -22.98 2.31
CA TRP A 193 3.37 -21.84 2.87
C TRP A 193 2.52 -20.57 2.83
N ARG A 194 2.94 -19.56 3.59
CA ARG A 194 2.32 -18.24 3.57
C ARG A 194 2.93 -17.40 2.45
N GLN A 195 2.08 -16.86 1.58
CA GLN A 195 2.52 -16.04 0.46
C GLN A 195 1.70 -14.75 0.39
N LEU A 196 2.35 -13.64 0.02
CA LEU A 196 1.65 -12.41 -0.26
C LEU A 196 0.73 -12.58 -1.46
N SER A 197 -0.48 -12.02 -1.38
CA SER A 197 -1.38 -11.93 -2.52
C SER A 197 -0.68 -11.25 -3.71
N PRO A 198 -1.09 -11.57 -4.95
CA PRO A 198 -0.60 -10.87 -6.14
C PRO A 198 -0.72 -9.34 -6.00
N PHE A 199 0.26 -8.59 -6.52
CA PHE A 199 0.31 -7.15 -6.28
C PHE A 199 -0.84 -6.39 -6.95
N ASN A 200 -1.45 -6.92 -8.01
CA ASN A 200 -2.65 -6.36 -8.62
C ASN A 200 -3.83 -6.34 -7.63
N ILE A 201 -4.00 -7.36 -6.79
CA ILE A 201 -5.02 -7.38 -5.73
C ILE A 201 -4.74 -6.28 -4.70
N ILE A 202 -3.49 -6.14 -4.26
CA ILE A 202 -3.07 -5.06 -3.33
C ILE A 202 -3.34 -3.68 -3.96
N GLY A 203 -3.03 -3.52 -5.24
CA GLY A 203 -3.28 -2.32 -6.02
C GLY A 203 -4.76 -1.97 -6.08
N GLU A 204 -5.62 -2.94 -6.33
CA GLU A 204 -7.08 -2.77 -6.35
C GLU A 204 -7.63 -2.34 -4.97
N ILE A 205 -7.17 -2.97 -3.88
CA ILE A 205 -7.56 -2.59 -2.53
C ILE A 205 -7.14 -1.15 -2.22
N LEU A 206 -5.90 -0.78 -2.56
CA LEU A 206 -5.42 0.60 -2.37
C LEU A 206 -6.17 1.59 -3.26
N LYS A 207 -6.58 1.18 -4.47
CA LYS A 207 -7.37 1.99 -5.39
C LYS A 207 -8.77 2.23 -4.85
N ASN A 208 -9.40 1.23 -4.25
CA ASN A 208 -10.67 1.40 -3.54
C ASN A 208 -10.53 2.39 -2.37
N LYS A 209 -9.44 2.28 -1.59
CA LYS A 209 -9.16 3.25 -0.51
C LYS A 209 -8.90 4.66 -1.02
N TYR A 210 -8.35 4.81 -2.22
CA TYR A 210 -8.17 6.11 -2.87
C TYR A 210 -9.50 6.75 -3.27
N GLU A 211 -10.44 5.97 -3.83
CA GLU A 211 -11.78 6.49 -4.17
C GLU A 211 -12.56 6.91 -2.92
N ASN A 212 -12.40 6.18 -1.83
CA ASN A 212 -13.07 6.44 -0.54
C ASN A 212 -12.20 7.27 0.44
N SER A 213 -11.19 7.97 -0.06
CA SER A 213 -10.26 8.71 0.79
C SER A 213 -10.95 9.87 1.53
N GLN A 214 -10.43 10.18 2.73
CA GLN A 214 -11.02 11.19 3.63
C GLN A 214 -10.17 12.46 3.66
N GLN A 215 -10.79 13.62 3.47
CA GLN A 215 -10.12 14.90 3.69
C GLN A 215 -9.95 15.17 5.18
N VAL A 216 -8.75 15.58 5.58
CA VAL A 216 -8.41 15.86 6.98
C VAL A 216 -7.90 17.29 7.15
N GLU A 217 -8.16 17.83 8.34
CA GLU A 217 -7.68 19.11 8.80
C GLU A 217 -6.92 18.95 10.13
N ILE A 218 -6.29 20.05 10.57
CA ILE A 218 -5.63 20.11 11.86
C ILE A 218 -6.38 21.06 12.79
N ASP A 219 -6.76 20.55 13.96
CA ASP A 219 -7.23 21.37 15.06
C ASP A 219 -6.05 22.12 15.71
N ASN A 220 -5.82 23.35 15.26
CA ASN A 220 -4.90 24.28 15.90
C ASN A 220 -5.63 25.05 17.00
N ASN A 221 -6.05 24.38 18.07
CA ASN A 221 -6.63 25.07 19.23
C ASN A 221 -5.56 25.95 19.90
N HIS A 222 -5.52 27.22 19.51
CA HIS A 222 -4.60 28.26 19.97
C HIS A 222 -5.12 29.01 21.22
N ALA A 223 -6.33 28.70 21.68
CA ALA A 223 -7.06 29.48 22.68
C ALA A 223 -6.77 29.13 24.16
N ASN A 224 -5.74 28.34 24.48
CA ASN A 224 -5.40 28.05 25.87
C ASN A 224 -3.88 27.90 26.08
N ARG A 225 -3.15 28.96 25.77
CA ARG A 225 -1.67 29.01 25.74
C ARG A 225 -0.99 29.27 27.08
N LYS A 226 -1.69 29.31 28.22
CA LYS A 226 -1.06 29.74 29.49
C LYS A 226 -0.68 28.65 30.49
N THR A 227 -1.12 27.40 30.39
CA THR A 227 -0.72 26.36 31.35
C THR A 227 -0.75 24.94 30.74
N ALA A 228 0.36 24.44 30.20
CA ALA A 228 0.66 23.00 30.17
C ALA A 228 1.99 22.69 29.44
N HIS A 229 3.03 22.32 30.18
CA HIS A 229 4.26 21.69 29.69
C HIS A 229 4.06 20.24 29.18
N LYS A 230 2.90 19.89 28.61
CA LYS A 230 2.63 18.55 28.07
C LYS A 230 2.57 18.65 26.56
N ARG A 231 3.51 17.98 25.87
CA ARG A 231 3.60 17.88 24.39
C ARG A 231 2.28 17.35 23.81
N ARG A 232 1.31 18.24 23.61
CA ARG A 232 -0.01 17.88 23.06
C ARG A 232 0.23 17.61 21.59
N SER A 233 0.09 16.34 21.19
CA SER A 233 0.13 15.98 19.78
C SER A 233 -0.99 16.74 19.09
N THR A 234 -0.62 17.59 18.13
CA THR A 234 -1.54 18.16 17.15
C THR A 234 -2.55 17.09 16.74
N LYS A 235 -3.86 17.32 16.90
CA LYS A 235 -4.86 16.31 16.51
C LYS A 235 -5.15 16.43 15.01
N MET A 236 -5.56 15.32 14.41
CA MET A 236 -5.98 15.26 13.01
C MET A 236 -7.41 14.78 13.03
N SER A 237 -8.28 15.49 12.33
CA SER A 237 -9.71 15.26 12.29
C SER A 237 -10.14 15.20 10.82
N VAL A 238 -11.07 14.31 10.50
CA VAL A 238 -11.71 14.27 9.18
C VAL A 238 -12.65 15.46 9.06
N VAL A 239 -12.61 16.18 7.94
CA VAL A 239 -13.38 17.42 7.74
C VAL A 239 -14.88 17.17 7.89
N ALA A 240 -15.38 16.07 7.34
CA ALA A 240 -16.81 15.75 7.27
C ALA A 240 -17.48 15.48 8.64
N ASN A 241 -16.77 14.84 9.58
CA ASN A 241 -17.36 14.39 10.86
C ASN A 241 -16.56 14.80 12.10
N LYS A 242 -15.47 15.54 11.93
CA LYS A 242 -14.51 15.96 12.97
C LYS A 242 -13.95 14.82 13.83
N MET A 243 -14.06 13.57 13.37
CA MET A 243 -13.52 12.40 14.07
C MET A 243 -12.07 12.11 13.67
N PRO A 244 -11.27 11.45 14.53
CA PRO A 244 -9.95 10.99 14.15
C PRO A 244 -10.02 9.98 12.99
N PRO A 245 -9.13 10.09 11.98
CA PRO A 245 -9.15 9.17 10.84
C PRO A 245 -8.80 7.74 11.27
N ARG A 246 -9.46 6.74 10.67
CA ARG A 246 -9.18 5.34 10.99
C ARG A 246 -7.84 4.92 10.40
N ARG A 247 -7.21 3.92 11.02
CA ARG A 247 -5.90 3.40 10.59
C ARG A 247 -5.91 2.81 9.18
N MET A 248 -7.04 2.23 8.76
CA MET A 248 -7.21 1.57 7.46
C MET A 248 -7.82 2.50 6.40
N GLU A 249 -7.98 3.79 6.68
CA GLU A 249 -8.47 4.80 5.73
C GLU A 249 -7.30 5.53 5.08
N MET A 250 -7.44 5.87 3.81
CA MET A 250 -6.53 6.79 3.12
C MET A 250 -6.99 8.22 3.38
N ILE A 251 -6.05 9.13 3.63
CA ILE A 251 -6.37 10.52 3.99
C ILE A 251 -5.63 11.52 3.11
N HIS A 252 -6.20 12.70 2.88
CA HIS A 252 -5.59 13.79 2.13
C HIS A 252 -5.96 15.15 2.76
N ILE A 253 -5.25 16.21 2.41
CA ILE A 253 -5.45 17.57 2.96
C ILE A 253 -6.23 18.42 1.96
N ASP A 254 -5.74 18.44 0.73
CA ASP A 254 -6.20 19.35 -0.31
C ASP A 254 -7.09 18.60 -1.30
N SER A 255 -8.07 19.30 -1.88
CA SER A 255 -8.86 18.79 -3.00
C SER A 255 -8.00 18.69 -4.25
N SER A 256 -8.20 17.64 -5.05
CA SER A 256 -7.45 17.45 -6.29
C SER A 256 -7.77 18.55 -7.30
N PRO A 257 -6.76 19.11 -8.00
CA PRO A 257 -6.99 20.04 -9.08
C PRO A 257 -7.61 19.32 -10.29
N SER A 258 -8.12 20.09 -11.25
CA SER A 258 -8.46 19.53 -12.56
C SER A 258 -7.20 19.10 -13.30
N PHE A 259 -7.16 17.85 -13.76
CA PHE A 259 -6.06 17.31 -14.56
C PHE A 259 -6.29 17.45 -16.07
N CYS A 260 -7.42 18.01 -16.50
CA CYS A 260 -7.84 18.08 -17.90
C CYS A 260 -6.97 19.03 -18.75
N ARG A 261 -6.64 20.20 -18.18
CA ARG A 261 -5.84 21.24 -18.84
C ARG A 261 -4.46 21.32 -18.20
N GLN A 262 -3.50 21.81 -18.98
CA GLN A 262 -2.15 22.03 -18.49
C GLN A 262 -2.16 23.05 -17.34
N SER A 263 -1.46 22.74 -16.27
CA SER A 263 -1.33 23.53 -15.05
C SER A 263 -0.01 23.22 -14.36
N ARG A 264 0.29 23.91 -13.25
CA ARG A 264 1.46 23.60 -12.40
C ARG A 264 1.48 22.14 -11.91
N TYR A 265 0.32 21.49 -11.83
CA TYR A 265 0.17 20.13 -11.27
C TYR A 265 -0.04 19.04 -12.33
N SER A 266 -0.35 19.40 -13.58
CA SER A 266 -0.72 18.45 -14.63
C SER A 266 -0.30 18.95 -16.00
N GLU A 267 0.19 18.07 -16.87
CA GLU A 267 0.42 18.41 -18.29
C GLU A 267 -0.89 18.50 -19.10
N GLY A 268 -2.03 18.20 -18.49
CA GLY A 268 -3.32 18.08 -19.15
C GLY A 268 -3.54 16.69 -19.77
N THR A 269 -4.69 16.49 -20.41
CA THR A 269 -5.03 15.21 -21.07
C THR A 269 -5.00 15.25 -22.59
N LYS A 270 -4.55 16.36 -23.20
CA LYS A 270 -4.38 16.47 -24.65
C LYS A 270 -3.42 15.39 -25.16
N ALA A 271 -3.74 14.78 -26.30
CA ALA A 271 -2.97 13.73 -26.97
C ALA A 271 -2.74 12.45 -26.15
N ARG A 272 -3.47 12.25 -25.04
CA ARG A 272 -3.45 10.97 -24.32
C ARG A 272 -4.29 9.94 -25.06
N GLU A 273 -3.75 8.72 -25.18
CA GLU A 273 -4.48 7.58 -25.70
C GLU A 273 -5.64 7.20 -24.75
N CYS A 274 -6.78 6.87 -25.35
CA CYS A 274 -7.96 6.38 -24.66
C CYS A 274 -8.51 5.13 -25.36
N ILE A 275 -9.38 4.41 -24.67
CA ILE A 275 -10.04 3.21 -25.18
C ILE A 275 -11.49 3.59 -25.50
N LYS A 276 -11.87 3.44 -26.77
CA LYS A 276 -13.23 3.67 -27.26
C LYS A 276 -14.22 2.90 -26.39
N ASP A 277 -15.35 3.53 -26.07
CA ASP A 277 -16.45 3.02 -25.24
C ASP A 277 -16.12 2.69 -23.77
N ARG A 278 -14.85 2.71 -23.35
CA ARG A 278 -14.46 2.51 -21.95
C ARG A 278 -14.17 3.80 -21.19
N ASN A 279 -13.28 4.66 -21.71
CA ASN A 279 -12.74 5.76 -20.90
C ASN A 279 -12.44 7.04 -21.67
N CYS A 280 -12.73 7.14 -22.97
CA CYS A 280 -12.48 8.37 -23.71
C CYS A 280 -13.27 9.57 -23.16
N ASN A 281 -14.52 9.39 -22.71
CA ASN A 281 -15.32 10.49 -22.13
C ASN A 281 -14.69 11.06 -20.86
N SER A 282 -14.11 10.21 -20.00
CA SER A 282 -13.49 10.61 -18.73
C SER A 282 -12.07 11.13 -18.92
N ILE A 283 -11.22 10.45 -19.69
CA ILE A 283 -9.82 10.85 -19.91
C ILE A 283 -9.75 12.12 -20.77
N CYS A 284 -10.59 12.25 -21.80
CA CYS A 284 -10.60 13.44 -22.67
C CYS A 284 -11.43 14.61 -22.10
N CYS A 285 -12.06 14.42 -20.93
CA CYS A 285 -12.87 15.43 -20.25
C CYS A 285 -13.98 16.02 -21.14
N GLY A 286 -14.67 15.15 -21.90
CA GLY A 286 -15.76 15.55 -22.81
C GLY A 286 -15.33 16.30 -24.07
N ARG A 287 -14.03 16.55 -24.31
CA ARG A 287 -13.54 17.28 -25.51
C ARG A 287 -13.56 16.47 -26.80
N GLY A 288 -13.91 15.18 -26.72
CA GLY A 288 -13.79 14.22 -27.80
C GLY A 288 -12.34 13.74 -28.02
N TYR A 289 -12.17 12.89 -29.03
CA TYR A 289 -10.89 12.28 -29.41
C TYR A 289 -10.73 12.29 -30.93
N ASN A 290 -9.49 12.26 -31.37
CA ASN A 290 -9.09 12.01 -32.75
C ASN A 290 -8.87 10.51 -32.93
N VAL A 291 -9.18 10.00 -34.13
CA VAL A 291 -8.93 8.60 -34.52
C VAL A 291 -7.81 8.60 -35.54
N GLN A 292 -6.81 7.74 -35.33
CA GLN A 292 -5.70 7.52 -36.26
C GLN A 292 -5.54 6.04 -36.50
N THR A 293 -5.45 5.62 -37.75
CA THR A 293 -5.12 4.24 -38.09
C THR A 293 -3.61 4.08 -38.10
N LYS A 294 -3.10 3.12 -37.32
CA LYS A 294 -1.68 2.79 -37.27
C LYS A 294 -1.48 1.34 -37.63
N THR A 295 -0.69 1.10 -38.68
CA THR A 295 -0.21 -0.24 -39.02
C THR A 295 0.83 -0.69 -38.01
N VAL A 296 0.55 -1.77 -37.27
CA VAL A 296 1.44 -2.37 -36.27
C VAL A 296 1.83 -3.78 -36.70
N SER A 297 3.10 -4.13 -36.52
CA SER A 297 3.57 -5.50 -36.72
C SER A 297 3.30 -6.32 -35.46
N ARG A 298 2.58 -7.43 -35.59
CA ARG A 298 2.33 -8.38 -34.50
C ARG A 298 2.61 -9.82 -34.94
N PRO A 299 3.04 -10.70 -34.02
CA PRO A 299 3.17 -12.11 -34.31
C PRO A 299 1.79 -12.71 -34.63
N CYS A 300 1.72 -13.43 -35.73
CA CYS A 300 0.53 -14.10 -36.26
C CYS A 300 0.92 -15.48 -36.78
N LYS A 301 -0.08 -16.33 -37.05
CA LYS A 301 0.12 -17.67 -37.65
C LYS A 301 1.25 -18.43 -36.96
N CYS A 302 1.14 -18.53 -35.64
CA CYS A 302 2.12 -19.20 -34.80
C CYS A 302 1.95 -20.70 -34.89
N GLU A 303 3.01 -21.41 -35.27
CA GLU A 303 3.05 -22.86 -35.32
C GLU A 303 4.05 -23.40 -34.29
N VAL A 304 3.70 -24.54 -33.70
CA VAL A 304 4.59 -25.29 -32.82
C VAL A 304 5.54 -26.09 -33.69
N VAL A 305 6.83 -25.79 -33.61
CA VAL A 305 7.88 -26.63 -34.19
C VAL A 305 8.20 -27.74 -33.18
N TRP A 306 8.47 -28.94 -33.70
CA TRP A 306 8.80 -30.10 -32.88
C TRP A 306 9.82 -29.75 -31.79
N CYS A 307 9.43 -30.04 -30.54
CA CYS A 307 10.04 -29.61 -29.28
C CYS A 307 10.04 -28.08 -29.01
N CYS A 308 8.93 -27.62 -28.42
CA CYS A 308 8.76 -26.41 -27.59
C CYS A 308 9.14 -25.03 -28.16
N GLN A 309 9.43 -24.92 -29.46
CA GLN A 309 9.66 -23.63 -30.10
C GLN A 309 8.42 -23.19 -30.87
N PHE A 310 7.97 -21.97 -30.64
CA PHE A 310 6.94 -21.33 -31.47
C PHE A 310 7.62 -20.57 -32.61
N ARG A 311 7.20 -20.81 -33.85
CA ARG A 311 7.54 -19.97 -34.99
C ARG A 311 6.30 -19.21 -35.40
N CYS A 312 6.36 -17.88 -35.28
CA CYS A 312 5.28 -16.98 -35.71
C CYS A 312 5.77 -16.14 -36.88
N GLN A 313 4.88 -15.88 -37.83
CA GLN A 313 5.09 -14.86 -38.85
C GLN A 313 4.84 -13.47 -38.25
N GLN A 314 5.41 -12.42 -38.85
CA GLN A 314 5.07 -11.03 -38.51
C GLN A 314 4.00 -10.56 -39.47
N CYS A 315 2.78 -10.30 -38.97
CA CYS A 315 1.71 -9.71 -39.75
C CYS A 315 1.60 -8.22 -39.46
N LEU A 316 1.35 -7.44 -40.51
CA LEU A 316 0.92 -6.06 -40.41
C LEU A 316 -0.59 -6.03 -40.16
N ILE A 317 -1.00 -5.37 -39.07
CA ILE A 317 -2.40 -5.21 -38.70
C ILE A 317 -2.65 -3.72 -38.51
N ASP A 318 -3.72 -3.21 -39.11
CA ASP A 318 -4.15 -1.83 -38.92
C ASP A 318 -4.98 -1.73 -37.62
N GLU A 319 -4.54 -0.89 -36.69
CA GLU A 319 -5.24 -0.62 -35.43
C GLU A 319 -5.68 0.84 -35.33
N GLU A 320 -6.89 1.06 -34.84
CA GLU A 320 -7.39 2.40 -34.55
C GLU A 320 -6.89 2.89 -33.18
N ILE A 321 -6.11 3.96 -33.20
CA ILE A 321 -5.63 4.67 -32.01
C ILE A 321 -6.50 5.89 -31.77
N HIS A 322 -7.06 5.97 -30.56
CA HIS A 322 -7.93 7.06 -30.13
C HIS A 322 -7.15 7.98 -29.20
N SER A 323 -6.99 9.25 -29.56
CA SER A 323 -6.20 10.23 -28.80
C SER A 323 -7.01 11.47 -28.47
N CYS A 324 -6.99 11.91 -27.22
CA CYS A 324 -7.77 13.08 -26.78
C CYS A 324 -7.38 14.37 -27.52
N LYS A 325 -8.39 15.20 -27.82
CA LYS A 325 -8.20 16.54 -28.43
C LYS A 325 -7.55 17.54 -27.48
#